data_AF-A0A2S9G2M7-F1
#
_entry.id   AF-A0A2S9G2M7-F1
#
_cell.length_a   1.000
_cell.length_b   1.000
_cell.length_c   1.000
_cell.angle_alpha   90.00
_cell.angle_beta   90.00
_cell.angle_gamma   90.00
#
_symmetry.space_group_name_H-M   'P 1'
#
loop_
_entity.id
_entity.type
_entity.pdbx_description
1 polymer ?
#
loop_
_entity_poly.entity_id
_entity_poly.type
_entity_poly.pdbx_seq_one_letter_code
_entity_poly.pdbx_strand_id
1 'polypeptide(L)' 'MSRLAGLFESCRAEDRSALIGYLPTGFPNVETSIAAMVALVESGCDIIEVGVAYSDPGMD' A
#
# COMPACT_ATOMS: atom_id res chain seq x y z
N MET A 1 5.21 -18.60 -7.15
CA MET A 1 5.76 -17.28 -7.52
C MET A 1 5.23 -16.24 -6.54
N SER A 2 6.05 -15.25 -6.19
CA SER A 2 5.63 -14.12 -5.35
C SER A 2 4.72 -13.17 -6.15
N ARG A 3 3.68 -12.59 -5.52
CA ARG A 3 2.83 -11.56 -6.14
C ARG A 3 3.63 -10.33 -6.55
N LEU A 4 4.67 -9.98 -5.80
CA LEU A 4 5.53 -8.83 -6.08
C LEU A 4 6.34 -9.01 -7.36
N ALA A 5 6.84 -10.23 -7.62
CA ALA A 5 7.64 -10.49 -8.81
C ALA A 5 6.84 -10.20 -10.09
N GLY A 6 5.61 -10.74 -10.19
CA GLY A 6 4.74 -10.51 -11.34
C GLY A 6 4.34 -9.04 -11.50
N LEU A 7 4.08 -8.34 -10.38
CA LEU A 7 3.73 -6.92 -10.40
C LEU A 7 4.87 -6.04 -10.94
N PHE A 8 6.11 -6.29 -10.51
CA PHE A 8 7.26 -5.55 -11.03
C PHE A 8 7.55 -5.86 -12.50
N GLU A 9 7.31 -7.10 -12.94
CA GLU A 9 7.36 -7.48 -14.35
C GLU A 9 6.33 -6.69 -15.18
N SER A 10 5.08 -6.59 -14.70
CA SER A 10 4.02 -5.80 -15.35
C SER A 10 4.37 -4.32 -15.44
N CYS A 11 4.80 -3.69 -14.34
CA CYS A 11 5.19 -2.28 -14.33
C CYS A 11 6.34 -2.00 -15.33
N ARG A 12 7.31 -2.92 -15.40
CA ARG A 12 8.42 -2.82 -16.36
C ARG A 12 7.97 -2.97 -17.81
N ALA A 13 7.02 -3.88 -18.08
CA ALA A 13 6.45 -4.05 -19.42
C ALA A 13 5.67 -2.80 -19.87
N GLU A 14 5.12 -2.04 -18.92
CA GLU A 14 4.42 -0.77 -19.13
C GLU A 14 5.34 0.46 -19.15
N ASP A 15 6.67 0.27 -19.05
CA ASP A 15 7.68 1.35 -18.96
C ASP A 15 7.39 2.38 -17.86
N ARG A 16 6.89 1.90 -16.72
CA ARG A 16 6.62 2.75 -15.54
C ARG A 16 7.19 2.16 -14.26
N SER A 17 7.37 3.02 -13.27
CA SER A 17 7.67 2.60 -11.91
C SER A 17 6.41 2.13 -11.19
N ALA A 18 6.59 1.26 -10.20
CA ALA A 18 5.52 0.87 -9.28
C ALA A 18 5.29 1.98 -8.24
N LEU A 19 4.03 2.29 -7.94
CA LEU A 19 3.64 3.19 -6.86
C LEU A 19 3.31 2.39 -5.60
N ILE A 20 4.04 2.68 -4.51
CA ILE A 20 3.83 2.04 -3.20
C ILE A 20 3.24 3.07 -2.25
N GLY A 21 2.07 2.78 -1.71
CA GLY A 21 1.35 3.64 -0.77
C GLY A 21 1.39 3.05 0.64
N TYR A 22 1.72 3.86 1.63
CA TYR A 22 1.69 3.48 3.04
C TYR A 22 0.48 4.11 3.74
N LEU A 23 -0.26 3.32 4.52
CA LEU A 23 -1.28 3.83 5.43
C LEU A 23 -1.27 3.09 6.77
N PRO A 24 -1.43 3.79 7.91
CA PRO A 24 -1.62 3.16 9.20
C PRO A 24 -2.99 2.48 9.27
N THR A 25 -3.00 1.20 9.64
CA THR A 25 -4.22 0.43 9.87
C THR A 25 -4.98 0.99 11.07
N GLY A 26 -6.28 1.23 10.93
CA GLY A 26 -7.14 1.66 12.04
C GLY A 26 -7.17 3.17 12.30
N PHE A 27 -6.43 4.00 11.56
CA PHE A 27 -6.51 5.47 11.66
C PHE A 27 -7.33 6.06 10.50
N PRO A 28 -8.23 7.04 10.75
CA PRO A 28 -8.71 7.49 12.06
C PRO A 28 -9.63 6.47 12.76
N ASN A 29 -10.14 5.48 12.02
CA ASN A 29 -10.85 4.31 12.54
C ASN A 29 -10.70 3.15 11.53
N VAL A 30 -11.11 1.94 11.91
CA VAL A 30 -10.96 0.74 11.07
C VAL A 30 -11.64 0.90 9.70
N GLU A 31 -12.91 1.31 9.69
CA GLU A 31 -13.70 1.46 8.46
C GLU A 31 -13.05 2.47 7.49
N THR A 32 -12.66 3.64 8.01
CA THR A 32 -12.04 4.68 7.20
C THR A 32 -10.66 4.25 6.69
N SER A 33 -9.87 3.54 7.50
CA SER A 33 -8.56 3.03 7.05
C SER A 33 -8.68 2.03 5.90
N ILE A 34 -9.69 1.16 5.92
CA ILE A 34 -9.98 0.21 4.84
C ILE A 34 -10.39 0.97 3.58
N ALA A 35 -11.34 1.93 3.71
CA ALA A 35 -11.80 2.74 2.58
C ALA A 35 -10.64 3.52 1.94
N ALA A 36 -9.71 4.06 2.74
CA ALA A 36 -8.54 4.76 2.24
C ALA A 36 -7.58 3.84 1.47
N MET A 37 -7.31 2.62 1.96
CA MET A 37 -6.48 1.64 1.24
C MET A 37 -7.11 1.20 -0.08
N VAL A 38 -8.43 1.01 -0.11
CA VAL A 38 -9.16 0.72 -1.36
C VAL A 38 -9.03 1.88 -2.34
N ALA A 39 -9.23 3.12 -1.88
CA ALA A 39 -9.12 4.32 -2.72
C ALA A 39 -7.71 4.47 -3.32
N LEU A 40 -6.65 4.10 -2.61
CA LEU A 40 -5.28 4.08 -3.16
C LEU A 40 -5.17 3.12 -4.33
N VAL A 41 -5.69 1.89 -4.19
CA VAL A 41 -5.67 0.89 -5.27
C VAL A 41 -6.48 1.36 -6.47
N GLU A 42 -7.69 1.89 -6.25
CA GLU A 42 -8.54 2.45 -7.32
C GLU A 42 -7.89 3.64 -8.05
N SER A 43 -7.00 4.36 -7.36
CA SER A 43 -6.25 5.49 -7.91
C SER A 43 -4.93 5.09 -8.60
N GLY A 44 -4.64 3.78 -8.72
CA GLY A 44 -3.47 3.26 -9.43
C GLY A 44 -2.26 2.97 -8.55
N CYS A 45 -2.43 2.85 -7.23
CA CYS A 45 -1.38 2.33 -6.35
C CYS A 45 -1.20 0.83 -6.56
N ASP A 46 0.03 0.40 -6.82
CA ASP A 46 0.35 -0.99 -7.14
C ASP A 46 0.49 -1.84 -5.86
N ILE A 47 1.10 -1.27 -4.82
CA ILE A 47 1.40 -1.97 -3.57
C ILE A 47 0.94 -1.11 -2.39
N ILE A 48 0.24 -1.73 -1.45
CA ILE A 48 -0.10 -1.11 -0.17
C ILE A 48 0.81 -1.66 0.94
N GLU A 49 1.54 -0.77 1.59
CA GLU A 49 2.21 -1.04 2.86
C GLU A 49 1.24 -0.73 4.00
N VAL A 50 0.95 -1.75 4.80
CA VAL A 50 -0.02 -1.68 5.90
C VAL A 50 0.73 -1.43 7.20
N GLY A 51 0.66 -0.20 7.72
CA GLY A 51 1.29 0.19 8.97
C GLY A 51 0.56 -0.40 10.17
N VAL A 52 1.16 -1.37 10.86
CA VAL A 52 0.58 -1.94 12.08
C VAL A 52 0.89 -1.01 13.25
N ALA A 53 -0.14 -0.57 13.97
CA ALA A 53 0.04 0.30 15.13
C ALA A 53 0.88 -0.38 16.23
N TYR A 54 1.81 0.36 16.81
CA TYR A 54 2.64 -0.06 17.93
C TYR A 54 2.81 1.10 18.92
N SER A 55 3.10 0.78 20.18
CA SER A 55 2.94 1.73 21.30
C SER A 55 4.01 2.81 21.41
N ASP A 56 5.16 2.62 20.77
CA ASP A 56 6.33 3.50 20.88
C ASP A 56 6.99 3.72 19.51
N PRO A 57 6.39 4.57 18.64
CA PRO A 57 6.81 4.79 17.27
C PRO A 57 8.03 5.70 17.14
N GLY A 58 9.17 5.28 17.70
CA GLY A 58 10.41 6.05 17.66
C GLY A 58 11.10 6.11 16.29
N MET A 59 10.66 5.32 15.31
CA MET A 59 11.27 5.21 13.97
C MET A 59 10.36 5.65 12.83
N ASP A 60 9.07 5.94 13.09
CA ASP A 60 8.13 6.40 12.07
C ASP A 60 8.39 7.86 11.66
#